data_AF-A0A7X8K8M5-F1
#
_entry.id   AF-A0A7X8K8M5-F1
#
_cell.length_a   1.000
_cell.length_b   1.000
_cell.length_c   1.000
_cell.angle_alpha   90.00
_cell.angle_beta   90.00
_cell.angle_gamma   90.00
#
_symmetry.space_group_name_H-M   'P 1'
#
loop_
_entity.id
_entity.type
_entity.pdbx_description
1 polymer ?
#
loop_
_entity_poly.entity_id
_entity_poly.type
_entity_poly.pdbx_seq_one_letter_code
_entity_poly.pdbx_strand_id
1 'polypeptide(L)' 'MMGLEGVKGVIQEGADADIVIFDEEIDITHVIARGKVAMDEGVVVMKGRFEL' A
#
# COMPACT_ATOMS: atom_id res chain seq x y z
N MET A 1 21.83 -1.15 -1.34
CA MET A 1 20.74 -1.14 -0.34
C MET A 1 20.27 0.29 -0.16
N MET A 2 18.96 0.56 -0.08
CA MET A 2 18.40 1.93 -0.09
C MET A 2 18.35 2.60 1.30
N GLY A 3 18.89 1.97 2.35
CA GLY A 3 18.90 2.51 3.72
C GLY A 3 17.51 2.56 4.38
N LEU A 4 16.64 1.61 4.03
CA LEU A 4 15.26 1.53 4.49
C LEU A 4 14.98 0.25 5.31
N GLU A 5 16.04 -0.42 5.78
CA GLU A 5 15.93 -1.60 6.64
C GLU A 5 14.99 -1.35 7.83
N GLY A 6 14.10 -2.30 8.09
CA GLY A 6 13.20 -2.25 9.25
C GLY A 6 12.07 -1.22 9.15
N VAL A 7 12.05 -0.38 8.11
CA VAL A 7 11.03 0.66 7.90
C VAL A 7 10.20 0.42 6.65
N LYS A 8 10.79 -0.09 5.55
CA LYS A 8 10.05 -0.45 4.32
C LYS A 8 10.34 -1.87 3.86
N GLY A 9 9.38 -2.46 3.14
CA GLY A 9 9.51 -3.80 2.56
C GLY A 9 9.39 -4.94 3.57
N VAL A 10 8.92 -4.65 4.79
CA VAL A 10 8.70 -5.63 5.87
C VAL A 10 7.38 -5.34 6.58
N ILE A 11 6.65 -6.39 6.95
CA ILE A 11 5.46 -6.29 7.82
C ILE A 11 5.92 -6.54 9.25
N GLN A 12 6.10 -5.46 10.01
CA GLN A 12 6.62 -5.48 11.38
C GLN A 12 6.10 -4.26 12.16
N GLU A 13 5.92 -4.40 13.47
CA GLU A 13 5.70 -3.25 14.35
C GLU A 13 6.81 -2.19 14.18
N GLY A 14 6.41 -0.93 14.04
CA GLY A 14 7.32 0.21 13.85
C GLY A 14 7.74 0.47 12.39
N ALA A 15 7.39 -0.41 11.44
CA ALA A 15 7.57 -0.15 10.01
C ALA A 15 6.45 0.72 9.43
N ASP A 16 6.67 1.29 8.25
CA ASP A 16 5.61 1.97 7.50
C ASP A 16 4.48 0.99 7.17
N ALA A 17 3.24 1.41 7.40
CA ALA A 17 2.05 0.68 6.95
C ALA A 17 1.82 0.87 5.44
N ASP A 18 2.80 0.46 4.64
CA ASP A 18 2.75 0.35 3.19
C ASP A 18 2.43 -1.11 2.83
N ILE A 19 1.17 -1.40 2.55
CA ILE A 19 0.65 -2.76 2.43
C ILE A 19 -0.08 -2.91 1.09
N VAL A 20 0.17 -4.03 0.40
CA VAL A 20 -0.60 -4.46 -0.77
C VAL A 20 -1.36 -5.73 -0.39
N ILE A 21 -2.67 -5.74 -0.62
CA ILE A 21 -3.55 -6.88 -0.35
C ILE A 21 -3.98 -7.45 -1.69
N PHE A 22 -3.85 -8.76 -1.83
CA PHE A 22 -4.23 -9.52 -3.01
C PHE A 22 -5.42 -10.44 -2.70
N ASP A 23 -6.20 -10.79 -3.71
CA ASP A 23 -7.14 -11.90 -3.63
C ASP A 23 -6.49 -13.25 -3.97
N GLU A 24 -7.32 -14.29 -4.10
CA GLU A 24 -6.89 -15.65 -4.41
C GLU A 24 -6.28 -15.79 -5.82
N GLU A 25 -6.58 -14.86 -6.73
CA GLU A 25 -6.04 -14.83 -8.10
C GLU A 25 -4.77 -13.98 -8.22
N ILE A 26 -4.30 -13.39 -7.10
CA ILE A 26 -3.15 -12.48 -7.03
C ILE A 26 -3.45 -11.12 -7.67
N ASP A 27 -4.73 -10.73 -7.77
CA ASP A 27 -5.10 -9.38 -8.16
C ASP A 27 -5.04 -8.43 -6.95
N ILE A 28 -4.51 -7.23 -7.15
CA ILE A 28 -4.47 -6.21 -6.09
C ILE A 28 -5.89 -5.73 -5.83
N THR A 29 -6.38 -5.94 -4.62
CA THR A 29 -7.72 -5.49 -4.22
C THR A 29 -7.63 -4.23 -3.36
N HIS A 30 -6.60 -4.11 -2.53
CA HIS A 30 -6.42 -2.95 -1.66
C HIS A 30 -4.96 -2.52 -1.59
N VAL A 31 -4.76 -1.22 -1.42
CA VAL A 31 -3.45 -0.61 -1.17
C VAL A 31 -3.58 0.33 0.01
N ILE A 32 -2.69 0.17 0.98
CA ILE A 32 -2.53 1.09 2.11
C ILE A 32 -1.16 1.75 1.96
N ALA A 33 -1.11 3.07 1.96
CA ALA A 33 0.12 3.85 1.92
C ALA A 33 0.23 4.68 3.20
N ARG A 34 1.27 4.44 4.00
CA ARG A 34 1.50 5.07 5.31
C ARG A 34 0.26 5.07 6.20
N GLY A 35 -0.44 3.93 6.24
CA GLY A 35 -1.64 3.74 7.05
C GLY A 35 -2.92 4.38 6.49
N LYS A 36 -2.91 4.90 5.26
CA LYS A 36 -4.09 5.44 4.58
C LYS A 36 -4.49 4.56 3.41
N VAL A 37 -5.79 4.31 3.25
CA VAL A 37 -6.31 3.56 2.09
C VAL A 37 -6.10 4.39 0.82
N ALA A 38 -5.37 3.81 -0.13
CA ALA A 38 -5.12 4.36 -1.45
C ALA A 38 -5.96 3.68 -2.54
N MET A 39 -6.32 2.42 -2.32
CA MET A 39 -7.19 1.63 -3.17
C MET A 39 -8.06 0.71 -2.29
N ASP A 40 -9.33 0.60 -2.63
CA ASP A 40 -10.35 -0.14 -1.89
C ASP A 40 -11.20 -0.94 -2.89
N GLU A 41 -11.33 -2.25 -2.68
CA GLU A 41 -12.07 -3.17 -3.56
C GLU A 41 -11.81 -2.98 -5.07
N GLY A 42 -10.55 -2.83 -5.48
CA GLY A 42 -10.22 -2.64 -6.90
C GLY A 42 -10.28 -1.18 -7.38
N VAL A 43 -10.77 -0.25 -6.56
CA VAL A 43 -10.98 1.15 -6.92
C VAL A 43 -9.92 2.04 -6.30
N VAL A 44 -9.23 2.83 -7.11
CA VAL A 44 -8.27 3.83 -6.63
C VAL A 44 -9.04 5.00 -5.99
N VAL A 45 -8.90 5.15 -4.67
CA VAL A 45 -9.56 6.20 -3.87
C VAL A 45 -8.63 7.37 -3.54
N MET A 46 -7.31 7.17 -3.57
CA MET A 46 -6.32 8.23 -3.42
C MET A 46 -5.81 8.66 -4.80
N LYS A 47 -6.36 9.77 -5.29
CA LYS A 47 -5.97 10.34 -6.58
C LYS A 47 -4.90 11.42 -6.42
N GLY A 48 -4.02 11.50 -7.40
CA GLY A 48 -3.14 12.64 -7.60
C GLY A 48 -3.94 13.91 -7.88
N ARG A 49 -3.35 15.07 -7.61
CA ARG A 49 -4.00 16.39 -7.74
C ARG A 49 -4.63 16.66 -9.12
N PHE A 50 -4.14 16.01 -10.17
CA PHE A 50 -4.54 16.23 -11.55
C PHE A 50 -5.15 14.99 -12.21
N GLU A 51 -5.45 13.95 -11.44
CA GLU A 51 -6.15 12.77 -11.94
C GLU A 51 -7.67 12.97 -11.83
N LEU A 52 -8.38 12.65 -12.92
CA LEU A 52 -9.84 12.75 -13.03
C LEU A 52 -10.52 11.56 -12.36
#